data_AF-A0AAW6SRX7-F1
#
_entry.id   AF-A0AAW6SRX7-F1
#
_cell.length_a   1.000
_cell.length_b   1.000
_cell.length_c   1.000
_cell.angle_alpha   90.00
_cell.angle_beta   90.00
_cell.angle_gamma   90.00
#
_symmetry.space_group_name_H-M   'P 1'
#
loop_
_entity.id
_entity.type
_entity.pdbx_description
1 polymer ?
#
loop_
_entity_poly.entity_id
_entity_poly.type
_entity_poly.pdbx_seq_one_letter_code
_entity_poly.pdbx_strand_id
1 'polypeptide(L)'
;MVINLALRFILEICALVSLGYWGFHLDMGYIFKILIGISSPLLMAIIWGTFVSPKAPIPVRGIKRVLLEIIIFGFATLALCSVGHPFLAMFFAVLVVFNMLFLRIWEQ
;
A
#
# COMPACT_ATOMS: atom_id res chain seq x y z
N MET A 1 -16.08 3.95 12.75
CA MET A 1 -15.03 4.97 12.98
C MET A 1 -13.65 4.37 13.26
N VAL A 2 -13.45 3.53 14.30
CA VAL A 2 -12.10 3.00 14.66
C VAL A 2 -11.66 1.79 13.84
N ILE A 3 -12.56 0.83 13.57
CA ILE A 3 -12.25 -0.40 12.82
C ILE A 3 -11.72 -0.10 11.42
N ASN A 4 -12.30 0.89 10.74
CA ASN A 4 -11.90 1.27 9.39
C ASN A 4 -10.48 1.89 9.37
N LEU A 5 -10.16 2.75 10.35
CA LEU A 5 -8.81 3.29 10.49
C LEU A 5 -7.79 2.19 10.82
N ALA A 6 -8.15 1.26 11.71
CA ALA A 6 -7.27 0.15 12.07
C ALA A 6 -7.00 -0.77 10.88
N LEU A 7 -8.03 -1.16 10.12
CA LEU A 7 -7.88 -1.96 8.92
C LEU A 7 -6.99 -1.28 7.89
N ARG A 8 -7.18 0.03 7.71
CA ARG A 8 -6.40 0.85 6.78
C ARG A 8 -4.94 1.00 7.20
N PHE A 9 -4.67 1.09 8.49
CA PHE A 9 -3.30 1.10 9.04
C PHE A 9 -2.61 -0.26 8.87
N ILE A 10 -3.34 -1.37 9.08
CA ILE A 10 -2.82 -2.71 8.82
C ILE A 10 -2.46 -2.87 7.34
N LEU A 11 -3.34 -2.42 6.44
CA LEU A 11 -3.10 -2.43 5.00
C LEU A 11 -1.86 -1.61 4.61
N GLU A 12 -1.66 -0.45 5.23
CA GLU A 12 -0.48 0.40 5.04
C GLU A 12 0.80 -0.33 5.46
N ILE A 13 0.84 -0.94 6.65
CA ILE A 13 1.98 -1.73 7.11
C ILE A 13 2.26 -2.89 6.15
N CYS A 14 1.22 -3.63 5.76
CA CYS A 14 1.36 -4.74 4.83
C CYS A 14 1.93 -4.28 3.49
N ALA A 15 1.48 -3.14 2.93
CA ALA A 15 2.03 -2.60 1.70
C ALA A 15 3.50 -2.13 1.85
N LEU A 16 3.89 -1.55 2.98
CA LEU A 16 5.29 -1.18 3.23
C LEU A 16 6.20 -2.41 3.30
N VAL A 17 5.78 -3.45 4.05
CA VAL A 17 6.52 -4.72 4.14
C VAL A 17 6.63 -5.38 2.75
N SER A 18 5.55 -5.33 1.98
CA SER A 18 5.47 -5.86 0.62
C SER A 18 6.48 -5.22 -0.33
N LEU A 19 6.51 -3.89 -0.37
CA LEU A 19 7.43 -3.13 -1.22
C LEU A 19 8.88 -3.28 -0.79
N GLY A 20 9.13 -3.30 0.53
CA GLY A 20 10.45 -3.57 1.07
C GLY A 20 10.95 -4.95 0.64
N TYR A 21 10.12 -5.98 0.85
CA TYR A 21 10.46 -7.36 0.50
C TYR A 21 10.72 -7.53 -1.00
N TRP A 22 9.89 -6.90 -1.85
CA TRP A 22 10.12 -6.88 -3.30
C TRP A 22 11.46 -6.25 -3.68
N GLY A 23 11.80 -5.10 -3.12
CA GLY A 23 13.07 -4.44 -3.42
C GLY A 23 14.31 -5.26 -3.02
N PHE A 24 14.23 -6.02 -1.92
CA PHE A 24 15.30 -6.95 -1.52
C PHE A 24 15.37 -8.22 -2.38
N HIS A 25 14.26 -8.60 -3.02
CA HIS A 25 14.18 -9.81 -3.85
C HIS A 25 14.65 -9.60 -5.30
N LEU A 26 14.72 -8.35 -5.79
CA LEU A 26 15.21 -8.04 -7.13
C LEU A 26 16.66 -8.48 -7.33
N ASP A 27 16.95 -9.44 -8.21
CA ASP A 27 18.31 -9.91 -8.54
C ASP A 27 19.16 -8.86 -9.28
N MET A 28 19.45 -7.77 -8.57
CA MET A 28 20.30 -6.64 -8.94
C MET A 28 21.47 -6.57 -7.95
N GLY A 29 22.49 -5.77 -8.26
CA GLY A 29 23.64 -5.58 -7.36
C GLY A 29 23.24 -5.19 -5.94
N TYR A 30 24.03 -5.62 -4.94
CA TYR A 30 23.73 -5.48 -3.50
C TYR A 30 23.29 -4.07 -3.07
N ILE A 31 23.90 -3.03 -3.65
CA ILE A 31 23.57 -1.62 -3.40
C ILE A 31 22.19 -1.26 -3.96
N PHE A 32 21.86 -1.71 -5.17
CA PHE A 32 20.56 -1.45 -5.81
C PHE A 32 19.41 -2.15 -5.06
N LYS A 33 19.63 -3.38 -4.56
CA LYS A 33 18.67 -4.09 -3.70
C LYS A 33 18.29 -3.25 -2.47
N ILE A 34 19.30 -2.77 -1.74
CA ILE A 34 19.08 -1.95 -0.54
C ILE A 34 18.40 -0.62 -0.91
N LEU A 35 18.86 0.01 -2.00
CA LEU A 35 18.33 1.30 -2.42
C LEU A 35 16.84 1.19 -2.77
N ILE A 36 16.44 0.22 -3.60
CA ILE A 36 15.04 0.01 -3.99
C ILE A 36 14.20 -0.50 -2.81
N GLY A 37 14.73 -1.43 -2.02
CA GLY A 37 14.05 -1.99 -0.84
C GLY A 37 13.75 -0.95 0.24
N ILE A 38 14.54 0.12 0.33
CA ILE A 38 14.27 1.23 1.25
C ILE A 38 13.50 2.35 0.55
N SER A 39 13.88 2.74 -0.66
CA SER A 39 13.26 3.87 -1.37
C SER A 39 11.80 3.60 -1.71
N SER A 40 11.44 2.35 -2.03
CA SER A 40 10.06 1.99 -2.38
C SER A 40 9.08 2.16 -1.21
N PRO A 41 9.30 1.57 -0.02
CA PRO A 41 8.44 1.82 1.13
C PRO A 41 8.54 3.28 1.62
N LEU A 42 9.70 3.92 1.51
CA LEU A 42 9.85 5.32 1.91
C LEU A 42 9.02 6.27 1.03
N LEU A 43 9.05 6.09 -0.29
CA LEU A 43 8.21 6.86 -1.22
C LEU A 43 6.72 6.62 -0.97
N MET A 44 6.33 5.37 -0.73
CA MET A 44 4.95 5.05 -0.38
C MET A 44 4.52 5.76 0.90
N ALA A 45 5.33 5.71 1.97
CA ALA A 45 5.03 6.37 3.24
C ALA A 45 4.89 7.90 3.08
N ILE A 46 5.76 8.53 2.26
CA ILE A 46 5.68 9.97 1.98
C ILE A 46 4.39 10.29 1.22
N ILE A 47 4.06 9.56 0.16
CA ILE A 47 2.84 9.80 -0.63
C ILE A 47 1.61 9.61 0.25
N TRP A 48 1.58 8.54 1.04
CA TRP A 48 0.46 8.21 1.91
C TRP A 48 0.29 9.26 3.02
N GLY A 49 1.37 9.62 3.71
CA GLY A 49 1.38 10.66 4.73
C GLY A 49 0.98 12.03 4.20
N THR A 50 1.34 12.34 2.96
CA THR A 50 1.09 13.66 2.34
C THR A 50 -0.33 13.82 1.81
N PHE A 51 -0.90 12.76 1.22
CA PHE A 51 -2.15 12.84 0.46
C PHE A 51 -3.32 12.05 1.07
N VAL A 52 -3.04 10.93 1.73
CA VAL A 52 -4.02 9.90 2.09
C VAL A 52 -4.32 9.85 3.60
N SER A 53 -3.36 10.29 4.42
CA SER A 53 -3.46 10.36 5.88
C SER A 53 -4.59 11.28 6.33
N PRO A 54 -5.30 10.97 7.43
CA PRO A 54 -6.30 11.88 8.01
C PRO A 54 -5.70 13.21 8.48
N LYS A 55 -4.41 13.26 8.77
CA LYS A 55 -3.65 14.50 9.07
C LYS A 55 -2.79 14.96 7.89
N ALA A 56 -3.14 14.55 6.67
CA ALA A 56 -2.42 14.93 5.46
C ALA A 56 -2.37 16.47 5.30
N PRO A 57 -1.19 17.06 5.04
CA PRO A 57 -1.07 18.47 4.72
C PRO A 57 -1.84 18.84 3.44
N ILE A 58 -1.96 17.90 2.48
CA ILE A 58 -2.76 18.07 1.26
C ILE A 58 -3.84 16.97 1.24
N PRO A 59 -4.95 17.14 1.98
CA PRO A 59 -5.95 16.10 2.10
C PRO A 59 -6.69 15.90 0.77
N VAL A 60 -6.47 14.75 0.13
CA VAL A 60 -7.19 14.36 -1.07
C VAL A 60 -8.50 13.70 -0.66
N ARG A 61 -9.64 14.23 -1.14
CA ARG A 61 -10.99 13.73 -0.80
C ARG A 61 -11.70 13.12 -2.01
N GLY A 62 -12.64 12.21 -1.73
CA GLY A 62 -13.48 11.56 -2.73
C GLY A 62 -12.71 10.61 -3.66
N ILE A 63 -13.12 10.58 -4.94
CA ILE A 63 -12.61 9.66 -5.97
C ILE A 63 -11.08 9.70 -6.14
N LYS A 64 -10.46 10.87 -5.97
CA LYS A 64 -9.00 11.01 -6.12
C LYS A 64 -8.22 10.21 -5.07
N ARG A 65 -8.73 10.15 -3.84
CA ARG A 65 -8.16 9.35 -2.74
C ARG A 65 -8.24 7.86 -3.05
N VAL A 66 -9.40 7.44 -3.54
CA VAL A 66 -9.67 6.06 -3.97
C VAL A 66 -8.71 5.67 -5.08
N LEU A 67 -8.50 6.54 -6.08
CA LEU A 67 -7.54 6.28 -7.17
C LEU A 67 -6.12 6.06 -6.64
N LEU A 68 -5.65 6.91 -5.72
CA LEU A 68 -4.34 6.75 -5.08
C LEU A 68 -4.22 5.44 -4.30
N GLU A 69 -5.26 5.06 -3.56
CA GLU A 69 -5.30 3.76 -2.88
C GLU A 69 -5.20 2.59 -3.86
N ILE A 70 -5.96 2.60 -4.97
CA ILE A 70 -5.86 1.54 -6.00
C ILE A 70 -4.45 1.48 -6.57
N ILE A 71 -3.86 2.63 -6.90
CA ILE A 71 -2.52 2.68 -7.49
C ILE A 71 -1.49 2.13 -6.51
N ILE A 72 -1.49 2.60 -5.25
CA ILE A 72 -0.51 2.20 -4.24
C ILE A 72 -0.69 0.72 -3.88
N PHE A 73 -1.90 0.29 -3.56
CA PHE A 73 -2.17 -1.08 -3.18
C PHE A 73 -2.03 -2.05 -4.36
N GLY A 74 -2.47 -1.66 -5.55
CA GLY A 74 -2.26 -2.43 -6.77
C GLY A 74 -0.78 -2.62 -7.06
N PHE A 75 0.03 -1.57 -6.89
CA PHE A 75 1.48 -1.66 -7.03
C PHE A 75 2.10 -2.58 -5.98
N ALA A 76 1.68 -2.51 -4.71
CA ALA A 76 2.11 -3.42 -3.65
C ALA A 76 1.71 -4.88 -3.93
N THR A 77 0.51 -5.13 -4.46
CA THR A 77 0.07 -6.47 -4.88
C THR A 77 0.91 -7.01 -6.03
N LEU A 78 1.20 -6.19 -7.05
CA LEU A 78 2.06 -6.58 -8.17
C LEU A 78 3.49 -6.88 -7.72
N ALA A 79 4.03 -6.05 -6.81
CA ALA A 79 5.30 -6.28 -6.15
C ALA A 79 5.30 -7.65 -5.46
N LEU A 80 4.31 -7.98 -4.63
CA LEU A 80 4.20 -9.30 -4.00
C LEU A 80 4.09 -10.46 -4.99
N CYS A 81 3.32 -10.26 -6.05
CA CYS A 81 3.13 -11.27 -7.08
C CYS A 81 4.46 -11.63 -7.75
N SER A 82 5.29 -10.62 -8.01
CA SER A 82 6.62 -10.82 -8.62
C SER A 82 7.64 -11.45 -7.67
N VAL A 83 7.43 -11.44 -6.35
CA VAL A 83 8.26 -12.18 -5.38
C VAL A 83 7.88 -13.67 -5.30
N GLY A 84 6.85 -14.13 -6.02
CA GLY A 84 6.49 -15.54 -6.04
C GLY A 84 5.70 -16.02 -4.81
N HIS A 85 5.08 -15.09 -4.06
CA HIS A 85 4.14 -15.40 -2.98
C HIS A 85 2.69 -15.05 -3.38
N PRO A 86 2.08 -15.79 -4.33
CA PRO A 86 0.75 -15.49 -4.85
C PRO A 86 -0.33 -15.57 -3.77
N PHE A 87 -0.15 -16.44 -2.76
CA PHE A 87 -1.09 -16.56 -1.63
C PHE A 87 -1.17 -15.29 -0.79
N LEU A 88 -0.03 -14.69 -0.42
CA LEU A 88 -0.03 -13.42 0.30
C LEU A 88 -0.55 -12.28 -0.59
N ALA A 89 -0.21 -12.29 -1.87
CA ALA A 89 -0.67 -11.27 -2.83
C ALA A 89 -2.20 -11.26 -2.93
N MET A 90 -2.80 -12.46 -3.01
CA MET A 90 -4.24 -12.64 -3.09
C MET A 90 -4.93 -12.25 -1.77
N PHE A 91 -4.37 -12.63 -0.62
CA PHE A 91 -4.91 -12.23 0.68
C PHE A 91 -4.89 -10.71 0.86
N PHE A 92 -3.80 -10.06 0.47
CA PHE A 92 -3.66 -8.61 0.50
C PHE A 92 -4.67 -7.93 -0.45
N ALA A 93 -4.80 -8.42 -1.68
CA ALA A 93 -5.77 -7.90 -2.65
C ALA A 93 -7.22 -8.01 -2.13
N VAL A 94 -7.58 -9.14 -1.51
CA VAL A 94 -8.91 -9.34 -0.92
C VAL A 94 -9.16 -8.35 0.21
N LEU A 95 -8.18 -8.12 1.10
CA LEU A 95 -8.30 -7.12 2.17
C LEU A 95 -8.47 -5.70 1.63
N VAL A 96 -7.75 -5.34 0.56
CA VAL A 96 -7.86 -4.03 -0.09
C VAL A 96 -9.27 -3.84 -0.67
N VAL A 97 -9.78 -4.85 -1.39
CA VAL A 97 -11.15 -4.82 -1.94
C VAL A 97 -12.18 -4.72 -0.83
N PHE A 98 -12.01 -5.48 0.26
CA PHE A 98 -12.90 -5.40 1.42
C PHE A 98 -12.91 -4.00 2.03
N ASN A 99 -11.74 -3.41 2.28
CA ASN A 99 -11.61 -2.06 2.80
C ASN A 99 -12.24 -1.02 1.87
N MET A 100 -12.08 -1.17 0.55
CA MET A 100 -12.70 -0.30 -0.45
C MET A 100 -14.22 -0.40 -0.48
N LEU A 101 -14.76 -1.62 -0.47
CA LEU A 101 -16.20 -1.84 -0.44
C LEU A 101 -16.79 -1.29 0.85
N PHE A 102 -16.14 -1.52 1.99
CA PHE A 102 -16.60 -1.02 3.28
C PHE A 102 -16.58 0.51 3.35
N LEU A 103 -15.56 1.17 2.79
CA LEU A 103 -15.51 2.63 2.64
C LEU A 103 -16.62 3.17 1.73
N ARG A 104 -16.96 2.46 0.64
CA ARG A 104 -18.04 2.85 -0.28
C ARG A 104 -19.44 2.68 0.30
N ILE A 105 -19.67 1.57 1.01
CA ILE A 105 -20.97 1.27 1.62
C ILE A 105 -21.26 2.25 2.77
N TRP A 106 -20.21 2.76 3.40
CA TRP A 106 -20.30 3.61 4.58
C TRP A 106 -19.85 5.05 4.29
N GLU A 107 -20.34 5.66 3.21
CA GLU A 107 -20.13 7.08 2.82
C GLU A 107 -19.84 7.98 4.04
N GLN A 108 -18.55 8.20 4.30
CA GLN A 108 -17.98 9.16 5.27
C GLN A 108 -16.86 9.95 4.61
#